data_AF-A0A2B4RYR8-F1
#
_entry.id   AF-A0A2B4RYR8-F1
#
_cell.length_a   1.000
_cell.length_b   1.000
_cell.length_c   1.000
_cell.angle_alpha   90.00
_cell.angle_beta   90.00
_cell.angle_gamma   90.00
#
_symmetry.space_group_name_H-M   'P 1'
#
loop_
_entity.id
_entity.type
_entity.pdbx_description
1 polymer ?
#
loop_
_entity_poly.entity_id
_entity_poly.type
_entity_poly.pdbx_seq_one_letter_code
_entity_poly.pdbx_strand_id
1 'polypeptide(L)'
;MISNIPNKEQLILLGDFNARVGADQGSWPSCLGKFGIGNMNDNGKRLLELCTYHNLCIANSFFNTKPQHKEGLLETPALKTLASAGSHPGAKRAALMEYKRSPCEKNLQILRAARNKVKHTARRCANDYWTELSETIQTAEITGNIIGMYEGIKTAMRPTKNKTAPLKSTTGEVITDKRQQMERWVEDYSELYSQHNVVTTSALHAIKCLPVMGELDSEPPIDELSKAINSLASRKAPGSDGIPPDLIKHCKTTLLQPVHEVLCEPWREGAVPQYMRDAKIVTLYKNKGQRNDCIN
;
A
#
# COMPACT_ATOMS: atom_id res chain seq x y z
N MET A 1 -18.23 11.61 -17.42
CA MET A 1 -17.19 11.63 -16.38
C MET A 1 -16.15 10.55 -16.62
N ILE A 2 -16.50 9.26 -16.59
CA ILE A 2 -15.55 8.16 -16.89
C ILE A 2 -14.98 8.25 -18.31
N SER A 3 -15.80 8.60 -19.31
CA SER A 3 -15.37 8.73 -20.71
C SER A 3 -14.35 9.86 -20.97
N ASN A 4 -14.10 10.74 -20.00
CA ASN A 4 -13.15 11.84 -20.14
C ASN A 4 -11.75 11.46 -19.61
N ILE A 5 -11.59 10.26 -19.03
CA ILE A 5 -10.32 9.78 -18.48
C ILE A 5 -9.51 9.17 -19.64
N PRO A 6 -8.24 9.60 -19.85
CA PRO A 6 -7.41 9.05 -20.92
C PRO A 6 -7.20 7.53 -20.77
N ASN A 7 -7.27 6.78 -21.88
CA ASN A 7 -7.07 5.33 -21.89
C ASN A 7 -5.70 4.84 -21.36
N LYS A 8 -4.73 5.74 -21.14
CA LYS A 8 -3.42 5.43 -20.57
C LYS A 8 -3.44 5.36 -19.03
N GLU A 9 -4.52 5.80 -18.40
CA GLU A 9 -4.67 5.83 -16.95
C GLU A 9 -5.37 4.57 -16.43
N GLN A 10 -4.97 4.11 -15.24
CA GLN A 10 -5.62 2.99 -14.59
C GLN A 10 -6.82 3.50 -13.80
N LEU A 11 -8.03 3.12 -14.21
CA LEU A 11 -9.26 3.48 -13.52
C LEU A 11 -9.63 2.39 -12.49
N ILE A 12 -9.72 2.79 -11.22
CA ILE A 12 -10.21 1.94 -10.14
C ILE A 12 -11.42 2.63 -9.51
N LEU A 13 -12.59 1.99 -9.59
CA LEU A 13 -13.80 2.45 -8.91
C LEU A 13 -13.88 1.79 -7.54
N LEU A 14 -13.70 2.58 -6.48
CA LEU A 14 -13.81 2.13 -5.09
C LEU A 14 -15.10 2.66 -4.47
N GLY A 15 -15.78 1.82 -3.68
CA GLY A 15 -17.01 2.19 -3.00
C GLY A 15 -17.85 1.01 -2.57
N ASP A 16 -18.79 1.25 -1.66
CA ASP A 16 -19.84 0.29 -1.32
C ASP A 16 -21.04 0.48 -2.27
N PHE A 17 -21.02 -0.22 -3.40
CA PHE A 17 -22.11 -0.20 -4.37
C PHE A 17 -23.37 -0.96 -3.88
N ASN A 18 -23.27 -1.70 -2.76
CA ASN A 18 -24.33 -2.60 -2.27
C ASN A 18 -24.93 -3.47 -3.40
N ALA A 19 -24.05 -3.88 -4.32
CA ALA A 19 -24.36 -4.61 -5.54
C ALA A 19 -24.10 -6.10 -5.32
N ARG A 20 -25.10 -6.93 -5.65
CA ARG A 20 -24.95 -8.38 -5.77
C ARG A 20 -25.02 -8.71 -7.23
N VAL A 21 -23.91 -9.18 -7.78
CA VAL A 21 -23.73 -9.39 -9.23
C VAL A 21 -23.98 -10.84 -9.65
N GLY A 22 -24.09 -11.73 -8.67
CA GLY A 22 -24.33 -13.15 -8.88
C GLY A 22 -23.11 -13.89 -9.43
N ALA A 23 -23.34 -15.10 -9.93
CA ALA A 23 -22.31 -16.03 -10.42
C ALA A 23 -22.37 -16.28 -11.94
N ASP A 24 -23.22 -15.55 -12.66
CA ASP A 24 -23.50 -15.79 -14.08
C ASP A 24 -22.43 -15.19 -14.99
N GLN A 25 -21.26 -15.84 -15.01
CA GLN A 25 -20.16 -15.46 -15.90
C GLN A 25 -20.55 -15.58 -17.38
N GLY A 26 -21.44 -16.52 -17.73
CA GLY A 26 -21.83 -16.77 -19.13
C GLY A 26 -22.46 -15.54 -19.77
N SER A 27 -23.30 -14.83 -19.01
CA SER A 27 -23.94 -13.59 -19.47
C SER A 27 -23.02 -12.36 -19.41
N TRP A 28 -21.94 -12.40 -18.62
CA TRP A 28 -21.07 -11.24 -18.35
C TRP A 28 -19.56 -11.58 -18.40
N PRO A 29 -19.04 -12.16 -19.51
CA PRO A 29 -17.72 -12.77 -19.54
C PRO A 29 -16.55 -11.75 -19.45
N SER A 30 -16.78 -10.50 -19.83
CA SER A 30 -15.75 -9.45 -19.86
C SER A 30 -15.54 -8.79 -18.49
N CYS A 31 -16.59 -8.71 -17.66
CA CYS A 31 -16.55 -7.94 -16.42
C CYS A 31 -16.74 -8.78 -15.14
N LEU A 32 -17.24 -10.02 -15.25
CA LEU A 32 -17.49 -10.92 -14.12
C LEU A 32 -16.57 -12.14 -14.15
N GLY A 33 -15.97 -12.47 -13.01
CA GLY A 33 -15.10 -13.63 -12.84
C GLY A 33 -15.83 -14.89 -12.34
N LYS A 34 -15.12 -16.01 -12.38
CA LYS A 34 -15.59 -17.37 -12.04
C LYS A 34 -16.13 -17.55 -10.61
N PHE A 35 -15.87 -16.60 -9.71
CA PHE A 35 -16.13 -16.75 -8.28
C PHE A 35 -17.23 -15.82 -7.74
N GLY A 36 -18.07 -15.29 -8.62
CA GLY A 36 -19.31 -14.61 -8.23
C GLY A 36 -20.24 -15.52 -7.40
N ILE A 37 -21.05 -14.95 -6.51
CA ILE A 37 -21.92 -15.70 -5.58
C ILE A 37 -23.31 -15.06 -5.52
N GLY A 38 -24.32 -15.91 -5.37
CA GLY A 38 -25.71 -15.51 -5.12
C GLY A 38 -26.45 -15.12 -6.39
N ASN A 39 -27.62 -14.50 -6.21
CA ASN A 39 -28.45 -13.99 -7.29
C ASN A 39 -28.19 -12.49 -7.50
N MET A 40 -28.18 -12.07 -8.76
CA MET A 40 -28.03 -10.67 -9.13
C MET A 40 -29.19 -9.82 -8.57
N ASN A 41 -28.89 -8.65 -8.01
CA ASN A 41 -29.88 -7.63 -7.67
C ASN A 41 -29.83 -6.45 -8.66
N ASP A 42 -30.81 -5.55 -8.61
CA ASP A 42 -30.90 -4.41 -9.54
C ASP A 42 -29.63 -3.53 -9.55
N ASN A 43 -29.03 -3.31 -8.37
CA ASN A 43 -27.76 -2.59 -8.25
C ASN A 43 -26.61 -3.35 -8.93
N GLY A 44 -26.58 -4.67 -8.81
CA GLY A 44 -25.63 -5.54 -9.49
C GLY A 44 -25.77 -5.50 -11.00
N LYS A 45 -27.00 -5.51 -11.51
CA LYS A 45 -27.26 -5.35 -12.95
C LYS A 45 -26.73 -4.02 -13.47
N ARG A 46 -27.07 -2.91 -12.80
CA ARG A 46 -26.57 -1.57 -13.17
C ARG A 46 -25.04 -1.49 -13.12
N LEU A 47 -24.43 -2.12 -12.11
CA LEU A 47 -22.98 -2.17 -11.99
C LEU A 47 -22.34 -2.96 -13.13
N LEU A 48 -22.90 -4.12 -13.50
CA LEU A 48 -22.41 -4.93 -14.62
C LEU A 48 -22.58 -4.24 -15.97
N GLU A 49 -23.69 -3.53 -16.19
CA GLU A 49 -23.92 -2.70 -17.38
C GLU A 49 -22.85 -1.59 -17.49
N LEU A 50 -22.60 -0.86 -16.38
CA LEU A 50 -21.56 0.16 -16.31
C LEU A 50 -20.17 -0.44 -16.58
N CYS A 51 -19.85 -1.57 -15.94
CA CYS A 51 -18.57 -2.23 -16.11
C CYS A 51 -18.35 -2.71 -17.54
N THR A 52 -19.38 -3.28 -18.18
CA THR A 52 -19.31 -3.75 -19.56
C THR A 52 -19.13 -2.58 -20.53
N TYR A 53 -19.86 -1.49 -20.31
CA TYR A 53 -19.78 -0.29 -21.16
C TYR A 53 -18.40 0.39 -21.10
N HIS A 54 -17.77 0.40 -19.93
CA HIS A 54 -16.45 1.03 -19.71
C HIS A 54 -15.28 0.03 -19.69
N ASN A 55 -15.52 -1.23 -20.08
CA ASN A 55 -14.51 -2.30 -20.09
C ASN A 55 -13.80 -2.48 -18.73
N LEU A 56 -14.55 -2.31 -17.64
CA LEU A 56 -14.13 -2.52 -16.26
C LEU A 56 -14.48 -3.94 -15.81
N CYS A 57 -13.77 -4.43 -14.80
CA CYS A 57 -14.01 -5.75 -14.23
C CYS A 57 -14.26 -5.67 -12.71
N ILE A 58 -15.10 -6.59 -12.22
CA ILE A 58 -15.44 -6.68 -10.81
C ILE A 58 -14.37 -7.52 -10.12
N ALA A 59 -13.31 -6.88 -9.64
CA ALA A 59 -12.13 -7.54 -9.08
C ALA A 59 -12.47 -8.66 -8.06
N ASN A 60 -13.44 -8.45 -7.17
CA ASN A 60 -13.83 -9.42 -6.15
C ASN A 60 -14.39 -10.74 -6.71
N SER A 61 -14.92 -10.74 -7.94
CA SER A 61 -15.48 -11.94 -8.59
C SER A 61 -14.41 -12.82 -9.26
N PHE A 62 -13.18 -12.31 -9.46
CA PHE A 62 -12.08 -13.06 -10.10
C PHE A 62 -11.23 -13.87 -9.12
N PHE A 63 -11.41 -13.67 -7.81
CA PHE A 63 -10.62 -14.37 -6.79
C PHE A 63 -11.49 -15.24 -5.88
N ASN A 64 -10.99 -16.43 -5.56
CA ASN A 64 -11.63 -17.32 -4.59
C ASN A 64 -11.52 -16.72 -3.16
N THR A 65 -12.48 -15.90 -2.76
CA THR A 65 -12.57 -15.34 -1.40
C THR A 65 -13.56 -16.14 -0.53
N LYS A 66 -13.33 -16.15 0.79
CA LYS A 66 -14.25 -16.81 1.74
C LYS A 66 -15.64 -16.17 1.67
N PRO A 67 -16.73 -16.93 1.90
CA PRO A 67 -18.12 -16.44 1.77
C PRO A 67 -18.41 -15.16 2.57
N GLN A 68 -17.80 -15.04 3.76
CA GLN A 68 -17.92 -13.90 4.68
C GLN A 68 -17.45 -12.56 4.10
N HIS A 69 -16.66 -12.58 3.02
CA HIS A 69 -16.15 -11.38 2.35
C HIS A 69 -16.86 -11.06 1.03
N LYS A 70 -17.83 -11.91 0.62
CA LYS A 70 -18.55 -11.80 -0.67
C LYS A 70 -20.00 -11.37 -0.51
N GLU A 71 -20.63 -11.69 0.60
CA GLU A 71 -21.92 -11.14 1.01
C GLU A 71 -21.68 -10.24 2.22
N GLY A 72 -22.08 -8.98 2.12
CA GLY A 72 -21.79 -7.94 3.11
C GLY A 72 -22.13 -8.35 4.55
N LEU A 73 -21.09 -8.71 5.30
CA LEU A 73 -20.91 -8.37 6.70
C LEU A 73 -19.42 -8.15 6.90
N LEU A 74 -19.01 -6.92 6.57
CA LEU A 74 -17.73 -6.35 6.96
C LEU A 74 -17.61 -6.45 8.49
N GLU A 75 -16.92 -7.47 9.00
CA GLU A 75 -16.08 -7.28 10.18
C GLU A 75 -14.77 -6.60 9.73
N THR A 76 -14.91 -5.36 9.28
CA THR A 76 -13.85 -4.36 9.11
C THR A 76 -14.42 -3.04 9.68
N PRO A 77 -13.62 -1.99 9.97
CA PRO A 77 -13.73 -1.01 11.07
C PRO A 77 -15.08 -0.36 11.41
N ALA A 78 -16.14 -0.53 10.63
CA ALA A 78 -17.50 -0.08 10.91
C ALA A 78 -17.99 -0.45 12.32
N LEU A 79 -17.61 -1.60 12.89
CA LEU A 79 -17.93 -1.92 14.31
C LEU A 79 -17.19 -1.02 15.31
N LYS A 80 -15.98 -0.53 15.00
CA LYS A 80 -15.25 0.47 15.80
C LYS A 80 -15.83 1.88 15.58
N THR A 81 -16.22 2.24 14.36
CA THR A 81 -16.82 3.56 14.03
C THR A 81 -18.28 3.69 14.50
N LEU A 82 -19.02 2.59 14.64
CA LEU A 82 -20.36 2.60 15.24
C LEU A 82 -20.35 3.05 16.72
N ALA A 83 -19.23 2.88 17.42
CA ALA A 83 -19.07 3.36 18.79
C ALA A 83 -18.93 4.90 18.85
N SER A 84 -18.34 5.54 17.84
CA SER A 84 -18.17 7.01 17.78
C SER A 84 -19.38 7.74 17.19
N ALA A 85 -20.20 7.08 16.35
CA ALA A 85 -21.35 7.69 15.65
C ALA A 85 -22.67 7.72 16.46
N GLY A 86 -22.64 7.46 17.78
CA GLY A 86 -23.81 7.61 18.68
C GLY A 86 -24.97 6.63 18.46
N SER A 87 -24.83 5.63 17.59
CA SER A 87 -25.83 4.58 17.37
C SER A 87 -25.49 3.35 18.21
N HIS A 88 -25.82 3.40 19.49
CA HIS A 88 -25.46 2.36 20.43
C HIS A 88 -26.08 1.00 20.04
N PRO A 89 -25.26 -0.07 19.95
CA PRO A 89 -25.75 -1.46 19.91
C PRO A 89 -26.72 -1.77 21.06
N GLY A 90 -26.64 -1.01 22.15
CA GLY A 90 -27.54 -1.03 23.30
C GLY A 90 -29.01 -0.80 22.96
N ALA A 91 -29.35 0.13 22.05
CA ALA A 91 -30.76 0.41 21.71
C ALA A 91 -31.43 -0.75 20.97
N LYS A 92 -30.71 -1.40 20.05
CA LYS A 92 -31.17 -2.63 19.37
C LYS A 92 -31.30 -3.80 20.36
N ARG A 93 -30.35 -3.94 21.29
CA ARG A 93 -30.39 -4.98 22.34
C ARG A 93 -31.53 -4.75 23.32
N ALA A 94 -31.76 -3.53 23.77
CA ALA A 94 -32.86 -3.14 24.65
C ALA A 94 -34.22 -3.38 24.00
N ALA A 95 -34.41 -2.93 22.75
CA ALA A 95 -35.65 -3.18 22.01
C ALA A 95 -35.90 -4.69 21.76
N LEU A 96 -34.83 -5.48 21.61
CA LEU A 96 -34.94 -6.93 21.47
C LEU A 96 -35.33 -7.61 22.79
N MET A 97 -34.77 -7.15 23.92
CA MET A 97 -35.12 -7.64 25.26
C MET A 97 -36.58 -7.32 25.59
N GLU A 98 -37.03 -6.10 25.28
CA GLU A 98 -38.41 -5.66 25.53
C GLU A 98 -39.43 -6.44 24.69
N TYR A 99 -39.14 -6.67 23.40
CA TYR A 99 -39.98 -7.52 22.56
C TYR A 99 -40.04 -8.98 23.05
N LYS A 100 -38.93 -9.52 23.55
CA LYS A 100 -38.91 -10.87 24.13
C LYS A 100 -39.72 -10.96 25.44
N ARG A 101 -39.72 -9.89 26.24
CA ARG A 101 -40.46 -9.82 27.49
C ARG A 101 -41.97 -9.66 27.26
N SER A 102 -42.35 -8.86 26.27
CA SER A 102 -43.75 -8.63 25.90
C SER A 102 -43.91 -8.56 24.38
N PRO A 103 -44.19 -9.71 23.73
CA PRO A 103 -44.38 -9.77 22.28
C PRO A 103 -45.69 -9.09 21.88
N CYS A 104 -45.61 -7.88 21.33
CA CYS A 104 -46.75 -7.16 20.77
C CYS A 104 -46.35 -6.37 19.52
N GLU A 105 -47.33 -5.97 18.71
CA GLU A 105 -47.07 -5.24 17.45
C GLU A 105 -46.32 -3.91 17.70
N LYS A 106 -46.65 -3.21 18.78
CA LYS A 106 -45.94 -1.99 19.21
C LYS A 106 -44.45 -2.26 19.47
N ASN A 107 -44.13 -3.30 20.24
CA ASN A 107 -42.74 -3.65 20.56
C ASN A 107 -41.98 -4.18 19.32
N LEU A 108 -42.68 -4.88 18.41
CA LEU A 108 -42.11 -5.31 17.13
C LEU A 108 -41.73 -4.11 16.25
N GLN A 109 -42.58 -3.08 16.19
CA GLN A 109 -42.30 -1.86 15.44
C GLN A 109 -41.09 -1.11 16.02
N ILE A 110 -40.98 -1.01 17.35
CA ILE A 110 -39.82 -0.41 18.03
C ILE A 110 -38.53 -1.17 17.68
N LEU A 111 -38.56 -2.51 17.73
CA LEU A 111 -37.41 -3.34 17.34
C LEU A 111 -37.04 -3.18 15.85
N ARG A 112 -38.03 -3.12 14.95
CA ARG A 112 -37.80 -2.87 13.51
C ARG A 112 -37.17 -1.50 13.29
N ALA A 113 -37.69 -0.45 13.92
CA ALA A 113 -37.14 0.90 13.83
C ALA A 113 -35.69 0.96 14.34
N ALA A 114 -35.40 0.34 15.51
CA ALA A 114 -34.05 0.27 16.05
C ALA A 114 -33.09 -0.50 15.14
N ARG A 115 -33.53 -1.62 14.54
CA ARG A 115 -32.73 -2.39 13.56
C ARG A 115 -32.45 -1.57 12.30
N ASN A 116 -33.46 -0.91 11.76
CA ASN A 116 -33.32 -0.07 10.57
C ASN A 116 -32.36 1.10 10.85
N LYS A 117 -32.47 1.76 12.00
CA LYS A 117 -31.55 2.83 12.41
C LYS A 117 -30.10 2.35 12.44
N VAL A 118 -29.82 1.22 13.12
CA VAL A 118 -28.47 0.63 13.15
C VAL A 118 -27.98 0.28 11.73
N LYS A 119 -28.85 -0.30 10.90
CA LYS A 119 -28.52 -0.65 9.51
C LYS A 119 -28.19 0.59 8.66
N HIS A 120 -28.98 1.67 8.78
CA HIS A 120 -28.73 2.91 8.08
C HIS A 120 -27.45 3.60 8.56
N THR A 121 -27.20 3.66 9.87
CA THR A 121 -25.96 4.23 10.40
C THR A 121 -24.75 3.42 9.96
N ALA A 122 -24.81 2.09 10.03
CA ALA A 122 -23.71 1.23 9.59
C ALA A 122 -23.37 1.43 8.11
N ARG A 123 -24.40 1.53 7.25
CA ARG A 123 -24.23 1.83 5.82
C ARG A 123 -23.61 3.21 5.59
N ARG A 124 -24.11 4.23 6.30
CA ARG A 124 -23.55 5.58 6.20
C ARG A 124 -22.08 5.59 6.58
N CYS A 125 -21.72 5.03 7.74
CA CYS A 125 -20.32 4.97 8.18
C CYS A 125 -19.44 4.17 7.21
N ALA A 126 -19.96 3.10 6.61
CA ALA A 126 -19.23 2.35 5.58
C ALA A 126 -18.99 3.21 4.34
N ASN A 127 -20.00 3.94 3.86
CA ASN A 127 -19.85 4.86 2.74
C ASN A 127 -18.85 5.98 3.06
N ASP A 128 -18.99 6.64 4.21
CA ASP A 128 -18.09 7.72 4.65
C ASP A 128 -16.63 7.25 4.65
N TYR A 129 -16.37 6.06 5.20
CA TYR A 129 -15.04 5.44 5.20
C TYR A 129 -14.50 5.21 3.78
N TRP A 130 -15.32 4.68 2.86
CA TRP A 130 -14.88 4.43 1.49
C TRP A 130 -14.63 5.72 0.72
N THR A 131 -15.45 6.76 0.94
CA THR A 131 -15.25 8.09 0.39
C THR A 131 -13.93 8.68 0.86
N GLU A 132 -13.68 8.72 2.17
CA GLU A 132 -12.44 9.23 2.76
C GLU A 132 -11.20 8.47 2.26
N LEU A 133 -11.28 7.14 2.18
CA LEU A 133 -10.19 6.32 1.66
C LEU A 133 -9.92 6.62 0.17
N SER A 134 -10.96 6.80 -0.64
CA SER A 134 -10.82 7.13 -2.07
C SER A 134 -10.21 8.52 -2.28
N GLU A 135 -10.62 9.52 -1.48
CA GLU A 135 -10.07 10.88 -1.50
C GLU A 135 -8.59 10.88 -1.08
N THR A 136 -8.23 10.06 -0.10
CA THR A 136 -6.84 9.87 0.33
C THR A 136 -5.99 9.28 -0.80
N ILE A 137 -6.47 8.22 -1.46
CA ILE A 137 -5.78 7.59 -2.60
C ILE A 137 -5.62 8.59 -3.75
N GLN A 138 -6.69 9.32 -4.09
CA GLN A 138 -6.68 10.31 -5.18
C GLN A 138 -5.70 11.46 -4.87
N THR A 139 -5.67 11.94 -3.63
CA THR A 139 -4.74 12.98 -3.20
C THR A 139 -3.30 12.47 -3.27
N ALA A 140 -3.04 11.22 -2.87
CA ALA A 140 -1.73 10.61 -2.98
C ALA A 140 -1.27 10.47 -4.45
N GLU A 141 -2.19 10.18 -5.37
CA GLU A 141 -1.92 10.15 -6.80
C GLU A 141 -1.56 11.54 -7.35
N ILE A 142 -2.40 12.55 -7.08
CA ILE A 142 -2.21 13.94 -7.54
C ILE A 142 -0.90 14.53 -7.01
N THR A 143 -0.53 14.20 -5.77
CA THR A 143 0.72 14.67 -5.14
C THR A 143 1.95 13.86 -5.56
N GLY A 144 1.80 12.81 -6.38
CA GLY A 144 2.90 11.94 -6.77
C GLY A 144 3.42 11.04 -5.63
N ASN A 145 2.68 10.93 -4.53
CA ASN A 145 2.98 10.02 -3.42
C ASN A 145 2.55 8.58 -3.77
N ILE A 146 3.36 7.93 -4.60
CA ILE A 146 3.12 6.56 -5.09
C ILE A 146 3.04 5.55 -3.93
N ILE A 147 3.80 5.76 -2.85
CA ILE A 147 3.76 4.89 -1.66
C ILE A 147 2.39 4.99 -0.98
N GLY A 148 1.92 6.21 -0.72
CA GLY A 148 0.62 6.47 -0.11
C GLY A 148 -0.53 5.93 -0.97
N MET A 149 -0.45 6.14 -2.30
CA MET A 149 -1.42 5.60 -3.25
C MET A 149 -1.46 4.06 -3.16
N TYR A 150 -0.31 3.40 -3.19
CA TYR A 150 -0.24 1.94 -3.13
C TYR A 150 -0.72 1.37 -1.80
N GLU A 151 -0.34 1.97 -0.67
CA GLU A 151 -0.83 1.55 0.65
C GLU A 151 -2.35 1.77 0.79
N GLY A 152 -2.89 2.86 0.23
CA GLY A 152 -4.33 3.09 0.18
C GLY A 152 -5.08 2.06 -0.67
N ILE A 153 -4.59 1.76 -1.89
CA ILE A 153 -5.14 0.69 -2.74
C ILE A 153 -5.08 -0.66 -2.02
N LYS A 154 -3.95 -0.98 -1.40
CA LYS A 154 -3.76 -2.22 -0.64
C LYS A 154 -4.74 -2.33 0.52
N THR A 155 -4.97 -1.22 1.23
CA THR A 155 -5.98 -1.09 2.29
C THR A 155 -7.39 -1.35 1.74
N ALA A 156 -7.73 -0.77 0.58
CA ALA A 156 -9.01 -0.97 -0.07
C ALA A 156 -9.23 -2.42 -0.54
N MET A 157 -8.18 -3.07 -1.05
CA MET A 157 -8.30 -4.41 -1.62
C MET A 157 -8.38 -5.52 -0.58
N ARG A 158 -7.80 -5.37 0.64
CA ARG A 158 -7.89 -6.39 1.70
C ARG A 158 -7.34 -5.89 3.05
N PRO A 159 -7.75 -6.52 4.18
CA PRO A 159 -6.93 -6.54 5.38
C PRO A 159 -5.70 -7.41 5.09
N THR A 160 -4.59 -6.78 4.69
CA THR A 160 -3.30 -7.47 4.65
C THR A 160 -2.92 -7.82 6.08
N LYS A 161 -3.07 -9.10 6.44
CA LYS A 161 -2.33 -9.65 7.58
C LYS A 161 -0.86 -9.53 7.21
N ASN A 162 -0.18 -8.52 7.74
CA ASN A 162 1.28 -8.44 7.70
C ASN A 162 1.81 -9.62 8.50
N LYS A 163 1.92 -10.78 7.84
CA LYS A 163 2.63 -11.93 8.37
C LYS A 163 4.09 -11.62 8.17
N THR A 164 4.73 -11.05 9.19
CA THR A 164 6.18 -11.13 9.32
C THR A 164 6.49 -12.62 9.38
N ALA A 165 7.27 -13.11 8.42
CA ALA A 165 7.77 -14.47 8.48
C ALA A 165 8.73 -14.51 9.68
N PRO A 166 8.54 -15.43 10.64
CA PRO A 166 9.47 -15.50 11.76
C PRO A 166 10.83 -15.95 11.23
N LEU A 167 11.90 -15.27 11.66
CA LEU A 167 13.26 -15.58 11.22
C LEU A 167 13.78 -16.81 11.96
N LYS A 168 14.82 -17.44 11.44
CA LYS A 168 15.58 -18.46 12.17
C LYS A 168 16.87 -17.89 12.73
N SER A 169 17.23 -18.33 13.93
CA SER A 169 18.58 -18.18 14.46
C SER A 169 19.59 -18.97 13.62
N THR A 170 20.88 -18.71 13.82
CA THR A 170 21.98 -19.53 13.28
C THR A 170 21.91 -21.00 13.72
N THR A 171 21.29 -21.27 14.88
CA THR A 171 21.04 -22.62 15.39
C THR A 171 19.77 -23.28 14.84
N GLY A 172 18.98 -22.56 14.02
CA GLY A 172 17.75 -23.06 13.39
C GLY A 172 16.46 -22.84 14.18
N GLU A 173 16.50 -22.16 15.33
CA GLU A 173 15.35 -21.85 16.16
C GLU A 173 14.52 -20.70 15.60
N VAL A 174 13.19 -20.77 15.75
CA VAL A 174 12.28 -19.77 15.19
C VAL A 174 12.15 -18.56 16.11
N ILE A 175 12.62 -17.42 15.63
CA ILE A 175 12.53 -16.11 16.30
C ILE A 175 11.25 -15.42 15.87
N THR A 176 10.30 -15.29 16.80
CA THR A 176 9.02 -14.58 16.57
C THR A 176 9.03 -13.15 17.09
N ASP A 177 9.92 -12.84 18.04
CA ASP A 177 10.04 -11.51 18.63
C ASP A 177 10.68 -10.51 17.67
N LYS A 178 10.09 -9.31 17.52
CA LYS A 178 10.55 -8.31 16.55
C LYS A 178 11.92 -7.74 16.87
N ARG A 179 12.26 -7.56 18.15
CA ARG A 179 13.56 -7.02 18.56
C ARG A 179 14.65 -8.05 18.29
N GLN A 180 14.41 -9.30 18.66
CA GLN A 180 15.35 -10.40 18.37
C GLN A 180 15.52 -10.65 16.86
N GLN A 181 14.46 -10.48 16.06
CA GLN A 181 14.59 -10.54 14.60
C GLN A 181 15.50 -9.43 14.06
N MET A 182 15.44 -8.22 14.63
CA MET A 182 16.32 -7.12 14.26
C MET A 182 17.78 -7.43 14.66
N GLU A 183 17.99 -7.93 15.86
CA GLU A 183 19.32 -8.35 16.34
C GLU A 183 19.93 -9.42 15.42
N ARG A 184 19.15 -10.44 15.02
CA ARG A 184 19.58 -11.46 14.06
C ARG A 184 19.99 -10.87 12.71
N TRP A 185 19.30 -9.85 12.21
CA TRP A 185 19.69 -9.13 10.99
C TRP A 185 20.99 -8.34 11.18
N VAL A 186 21.17 -7.67 12.32
CA VAL A 186 22.41 -6.95 12.64
C VAL A 186 23.60 -7.90 12.65
N GLU A 187 23.46 -9.07 13.29
CA GLU A 187 24.47 -10.12 13.30
C GLU A 187 24.82 -10.58 11.87
N ASP A 188 23.82 -10.90 11.04
CA ASP A 188 24.00 -11.39 9.67
C ASP A 188 24.76 -10.38 8.80
N TYR A 189 24.32 -9.12 8.82
CA TYR A 189 24.96 -8.06 8.04
C TYR A 189 26.36 -7.74 8.57
N SER A 190 26.56 -7.76 9.89
CA SER A 190 27.87 -7.56 10.48
C SER A 190 28.83 -8.66 10.02
N GLU A 191 28.43 -9.93 10.06
CA GLU A 191 29.25 -11.04 9.58
C GLU A 191 29.54 -10.93 8.07
N LEU A 192 28.52 -10.66 7.26
CA LEU A 192 28.64 -10.53 5.81
C LEU A 192 29.68 -9.47 5.41
N TYR A 193 29.70 -8.33 6.10
CA TYR A 193 30.62 -7.23 5.80
C TYR A 193 31.92 -7.25 6.61
N SER A 194 32.04 -8.13 7.61
CA SER A 194 33.27 -8.32 8.41
C SER A 194 34.24 -9.33 7.80
N GLN A 195 33.94 -9.91 6.62
CA GLN A 195 34.85 -10.82 5.95
C GLN A 195 36.14 -10.10 5.54
N HIS A 196 37.22 -10.35 6.28
CA HIS A 196 38.57 -9.91 5.93
C HIS A 196 39.06 -10.70 4.72
N ASN A 197 39.06 -10.05 3.56
CA ASN A 197 39.72 -10.59 2.38
C ASN A 197 41.24 -10.59 2.61
N VAL A 198 41.84 -11.78 2.74
CA VAL A 198 43.29 -11.94 2.81
C VAL A 198 43.86 -11.69 1.41
N VAL A 199 44.29 -10.46 1.14
CA VAL A 199 44.89 -10.10 -0.14
C VAL A 199 46.39 -10.41 -0.09
N THR A 200 46.85 -11.36 -0.90
CA THR A 200 48.29 -11.62 -1.07
C THR A 200 48.97 -10.42 -1.73
N THR A 201 50.18 -10.07 -1.29
CA THR A 201 51.01 -8.99 -1.87
C THR A 201 51.23 -9.18 -3.38
N SER A 202 51.38 -10.43 -3.84
CA SER A 202 51.49 -10.76 -5.27
C SER A 202 50.25 -10.34 -6.08
N ALA A 203 49.05 -10.45 -5.50
CA ALA A 203 47.81 -9.98 -6.13
C ALA A 203 47.74 -8.46 -6.18
N LEU A 204 48.17 -7.76 -5.12
CA LEU A 204 48.26 -6.29 -5.12
C LEU A 204 49.24 -5.78 -6.18
N HIS A 205 50.42 -6.40 -6.30
CA HIS A 205 51.40 -6.04 -7.32
C HIS A 205 50.94 -6.34 -8.76
N ALA A 206 50.02 -7.27 -8.95
CA ALA A 206 49.41 -7.56 -10.25
C ALA A 206 48.33 -6.54 -10.67
N ILE A 207 47.82 -5.72 -9.73
CA ILE A 207 46.87 -4.65 -10.05
C ILE A 207 47.62 -3.54 -10.78
N LYS A 208 47.24 -3.31 -12.04
CA LYS A 208 47.74 -2.19 -12.82
C LYS A 208 47.25 -0.88 -12.18
N CYS A 209 48.16 -0.09 -11.63
CA CYS A 209 47.84 1.27 -11.21
C CYS A 209 47.36 2.08 -12.42
N LEU A 210 46.11 2.52 -12.36
CA LEU A 210 45.57 3.47 -13.33
C LEU A 210 46.05 4.90 -12.95
N PRO A 211 46.15 5.82 -13.92
CA PRO A 211 46.42 7.22 -13.63
C PRO A 211 45.41 7.76 -12.61
N VAL A 212 45.89 8.59 -11.69
CA VAL A 212 45.02 9.29 -10.74
C VAL A 212 44.11 10.24 -11.52
N MET A 213 42.80 10.07 -11.38
CA MET A 213 41.79 10.92 -12.01
C MET A 213 41.54 12.16 -11.15
N GLY A 214 42.46 13.14 -11.17
CA GLY A 214 42.32 14.38 -10.39
C GLY A 214 41.09 15.23 -10.75
N GLU A 215 40.44 14.93 -11.87
CA GLU A 215 39.15 15.53 -12.25
C GLU A 215 38.01 15.17 -11.29
N LEU A 216 38.08 14.03 -10.59
CA LEU A 216 37.06 13.60 -9.61
C LEU A 216 37.12 14.39 -8.30
N ASP A 217 38.26 15.03 -8.01
CA ASP A 217 38.44 15.86 -6.81
C ASP A 217 37.83 17.27 -6.97
N SER A 218 37.43 17.62 -8.20
CA SER A 218 36.80 18.91 -8.49
C SER A 218 35.29 18.88 -8.23
N GLU A 219 34.71 20.01 -7.83
CA GLU A 219 33.26 20.12 -7.67
C GLU A 219 32.53 19.77 -8.98
N PRO A 220 31.45 18.96 -8.92
CA PRO A 220 30.71 18.60 -10.10
C PRO A 220 30.08 19.84 -10.75
N PRO A 221 30.16 20.01 -12.08
CA PRO A 221 29.60 21.18 -12.75
C PRO A 221 28.07 21.15 -12.71
N ILE A 222 27.45 22.33 -12.61
CA ILE A 222 25.99 22.47 -12.55
C ILE A 222 25.27 21.87 -13.77
N ASP A 223 25.94 21.87 -14.93
CA ASP A 223 25.43 21.25 -16.16
C ASP A 223 25.36 19.72 -16.07
N GLU A 224 26.26 19.08 -15.32
CA GLU A 224 26.22 17.65 -15.07
C GLU A 224 25.06 17.29 -14.15
N LEU A 225 24.86 18.06 -13.07
CA LEU A 225 23.68 17.91 -12.22
C LEU A 225 22.39 18.12 -13.03
N SER A 226 22.38 19.10 -13.92
CA SER A 226 21.26 19.37 -14.83
C SER A 226 20.94 18.17 -15.74
N LYS A 227 21.97 17.49 -16.27
CA LYS A 227 21.81 16.24 -17.05
C LYS A 227 21.34 15.08 -16.17
N ALA A 228 21.88 14.95 -14.96
CA ALA A 228 21.48 13.92 -14.00
C ALA A 228 20.00 14.03 -13.63
N ILE A 229 19.50 15.24 -13.32
CA ILE A 229 18.09 15.50 -13.03
C ILE A 229 17.20 15.09 -14.22
N ASN A 230 17.60 15.42 -15.45
CA ASN A 230 16.87 15.02 -16.65
C ASN A 230 16.80 13.49 -16.82
N SER A 231 17.87 12.79 -16.43
CA SER A 231 17.99 11.33 -16.54
C SER A 231 17.26 10.53 -15.47
N LEU A 232 16.76 11.17 -14.40
CA LEU A 232 16.05 10.49 -13.31
C LEU A 232 14.90 9.64 -13.87
N ALA A 233 14.65 8.47 -13.29
CA ALA A 233 13.50 7.67 -13.70
C ALA A 233 12.21 8.26 -13.11
N SER A 234 11.21 8.49 -13.95
CA SER A 234 9.88 8.94 -13.50
C SER A 234 9.10 7.80 -12.83
N ARG A 235 8.17 8.16 -11.94
CA ARG A 235 7.31 7.25 -11.19
C ARG A 235 8.06 6.26 -10.28
N LYS A 236 9.25 6.63 -9.81
CA LYS A 236 9.93 5.87 -8.74
C LYS A 236 9.42 6.32 -7.38
N ALA A 237 9.49 5.40 -6.43
CA ALA A 237 9.13 5.71 -5.04
C ALA A 237 10.06 6.81 -4.51
N PRO A 238 9.51 7.79 -3.76
CA PRO A 238 10.34 8.79 -3.10
C PRO A 238 11.26 8.16 -2.04
N GLY A 239 12.33 8.88 -1.70
CA GLY A 239 13.22 8.52 -0.61
C GLY A 239 12.57 8.68 0.77
N SER A 240 13.38 8.61 1.83
CA SER A 240 12.92 8.91 3.19
C SER A 240 12.49 10.36 3.39
N ASP A 241 12.93 11.25 2.50
CA ASP A 241 12.54 12.66 2.41
C ASP A 241 11.12 12.87 1.87
N GLY A 242 10.51 11.84 1.26
CA GLY A 242 9.19 11.94 0.64
C GLY A 242 9.17 12.72 -0.67
N ILE A 243 10.34 13.06 -1.25
CA ILE A 243 10.44 13.88 -2.46
C ILE A 243 10.44 12.97 -3.69
N PRO A 244 9.42 13.04 -4.57
CA PRO A 244 9.40 12.21 -5.77
C PRO A 244 10.33 12.78 -6.85
N PRO A 245 10.97 11.93 -7.66
CA PRO A 245 11.88 12.39 -8.74
C PRO A 245 11.15 13.26 -9.77
N ASP A 246 9.86 13.03 -9.96
CA ASP A 246 9.04 13.84 -10.86
C ASP A 246 8.94 15.29 -10.38
N LEU A 247 8.87 15.55 -9.08
CA LEU A 247 8.86 16.91 -8.54
C LEU A 247 10.19 17.62 -8.84
N ILE A 248 11.32 16.93 -8.63
CA ILE A 248 12.66 17.46 -8.90
C ILE A 248 12.81 17.84 -10.38
N LYS A 249 12.30 17.00 -11.28
CA LYS A 249 12.30 17.28 -12.73
C LYS A 249 11.46 18.51 -13.09
N HIS A 250 10.24 18.61 -12.57
CA HIS A 250 9.33 19.71 -12.90
C HIS A 250 9.80 21.05 -12.33
N CYS A 251 10.37 21.02 -11.12
CA CYS A 251 10.88 22.20 -10.44
C CYS A 251 12.37 22.47 -10.70
N LYS A 252 12.97 21.79 -11.68
CA LYS A 252 14.41 21.87 -11.98
C LYS A 252 14.91 23.30 -12.12
N THR A 253 14.18 24.18 -12.82
CA THR A 253 14.59 25.57 -13.03
C THR A 253 14.78 26.34 -11.73
N THR A 254 13.99 26.03 -10.70
CA THR A 254 14.07 26.65 -9.37
C THR A 254 15.02 25.91 -8.44
N LEU A 255 15.06 24.58 -8.52
CA LEU A 255 15.81 23.73 -7.59
C LEU A 255 17.27 23.48 -7.98
N LEU A 256 17.65 23.70 -9.25
CA LEU A 256 18.98 23.34 -9.73
C LEU A 256 20.10 23.98 -8.92
N GLN A 257 20.01 25.28 -8.64
CA GLN A 257 21.03 26.02 -7.91
C GLN A 257 21.10 25.62 -6.42
N PRO A 258 19.99 25.62 -5.64
CA PRO A 258 20.04 25.15 -4.25
C PRO A 258 20.50 23.70 -4.10
N VAL A 259 20.08 22.81 -5.00
CA VAL A 259 20.49 21.39 -4.96
C VAL A 259 21.98 21.24 -5.29
N HIS A 260 22.49 22.03 -6.24
CA HIS A 260 23.93 22.05 -6.56
C HIS A 260 24.77 22.48 -5.37
N GLU A 261 24.36 23.53 -4.67
CA GLU A 261 25.07 24.04 -3.49
C GLU A 261 25.18 22.99 -2.37
N VAL A 262 24.07 22.31 -2.05
CA VAL A 262 24.05 21.23 -1.04
C VAL A 262 24.86 20.02 -1.51
N LEU A 263 24.80 19.67 -2.79
CA LEU A 263 25.52 18.52 -3.34
C LEU A 263 27.05 18.74 -3.38
N CYS A 264 27.50 19.99 -3.53
CA CYS A 264 28.92 20.35 -3.49
C CYS A 264 29.49 20.53 -2.08
N GLU A 265 28.65 20.63 -1.05
CA GLU A 265 29.08 20.79 0.35
C GLU A 265 30.14 19.76 0.79
N PRO A 266 30.01 18.44 0.49
CA PRO A 266 31.03 17.45 0.86
C PRO A 266 32.40 17.69 0.21
N TRP A 267 32.46 18.26 -0.99
CA TRP A 267 33.71 18.60 -1.67
C TRP A 267 34.42 19.78 -0.98
N ARG A 268 33.67 20.71 -0.40
CA ARG A 268 34.22 21.88 0.31
C ARG A 268 34.65 21.56 1.73
N GLU A 269 33.84 20.78 2.43
CA GLU A 269 34.06 20.44 3.84
C GLU A 269 34.98 19.22 4.03
N GLY A 270 35.19 18.42 2.97
CA GLY A 270 35.94 17.17 3.05
C GLY A 270 35.24 16.09 3.88
N ALA A 271 33.95 16.25 4.16
CA ALA A 271 33.16 15.34 4.98
C ALA A 271 31.78 15.11 4.37
N VAL A 272 31.38 13.84 4.24
CA VAL A 272 30.03 13.47 3.78
C VAL A 272 29.05 13.59 4.95
N PRO A 273 27.94 14.34 4.85
CA PRO A 273 26.95 14.45 5.92
C PRO A 273 26.41 13.09 6.39
N GLN A 274 26.08 12.97 7.68
CA GLN A 274 25.63 11.69 8.25
C GLN A 274 24.38 11.13 7.56
N TYR A 275 23.42 11.98 7.19
CA TYR A 275 22.20 11.54 6.51
C TYR A 275 22.47 10.91 5.13
N MET A 276 23.59 11.24 4.47
CA MET A 276 24.03 10.59 3.23
C MET A 276 24.76 9.26 3.51
N ARG A 277 25.29 9.07 4.72
CA ARG A 277 25.91 7.82 5.19
C ARG A 277 24.88 6.82 5.72
N ASP A 278 23.70 7.29 6.11
CA ASP A 278 22.64 6.46 6.65
C ASP A 278 21.99 5.62 5.55
N ALA A 279 22.12 4.30 5.63
CA ALA A 279 21.48 3.37 4.70
C ALA A 279 20.18 2.80 5.27
N LYS A 280 19.08 2.91 4.50
CA LYS A 280 17.83 2.22 4.83
C LYS A 280 17.79 0.85 4.18
N ILE A 281 18.06 -0.19 4.94
CA ILE A 281 18.02 -1.57 4.47
C ILE A 281 16.56 -2.05 4.45
N VAL A 282 16.08 -2.43 3.27
CA VAL A 282 14.76 -3.06 3.09
C VAL A 282 14.96 -4.47 2.56
N THR A 283 14.62 -5.46 3.38
CA THR A 283 14.71 -6.87 3.01
C THR A 283 13.59 -7.24 2.03
N LEU A 284 13.95 -7.67 0.82
CA LEU A 284 13.00 -8.08 -0.22
C LEU A 284 13.16 -9.57 -0.51
N TYR A 285 12.12 -10.36 -0.22
CA TYR A 285 12.11 -11.77 -0.55
C TYR A 285 11.88 -11.98 -2.05
N LYS A 286 12.85 -12.57 -2.75
CA LYS A 286 12.82 -12.80 -4.21
C LYS A 286 12.39 -14.22 -4.61
N ASN A 287 11.56 -14.88 -3.80
CA ASN A 287 11.07 -16.25 -4.04
C ASN A 287 12.20 -17.30 -4.24
N LYS A 288 13.37 -17.06 -3.66
CA LYS A 288 14.50 -18.00 -3.61
C LYS A 288 14.79 -18.30 -2.15
N GLY A 289 15.11 -19.56 -1.83
CA GLY A 289 15.36 -19.98 -0.45
C GLY A 289 14.10 -20.01 0.43
N GLN A 290 14.28 -20.05 1.74
CA GLN A 290 13.19 -19.98 2.70
C GLN A 290 13.01 -18.56 3.19
N ARG A 291 11.76 -18.08 3.21
CA ARG A 291 11.39 -16.73 3.70
C ARG A 291 11.82 -16.43 5.15
N ASN A 292 12.14 -17.46 5.91
CA ASN A 292 12.52 -17.39 7.32
C ASN A 292 14.04 -17.31 7.52
N ASP A 293 14.83 -17.46 6.47
CA ASP A 293 16.29 -17.43 6.55
C ASP A 293 16.80 -16.03 6.16
N CYS A 294 17.91 -15.59 6.74
CA CYS A 294 18.52 -14.29 6.44
C CYS A 294 19.24 -14.26 5.07
N ILE A 295 19.58 -15.43 4.52
CA ILE A 295 20.33 -15.63 3.27
C ILE A 295 19.42 -15.59 2.03
N ASN A 296 18.52 -14.59 1.94
CA ASN A 296 17.56 -14.45 0.84
C ASN A 296 18.00 -13.46 -0.25
#